data_AF-A0A845S3W0-F1
#
_entry.id   AF-A0A845S3W0-F1
#
_cell.length_a   1.000
_cell.length_b   1.000
_cell.length_c   1.000
_cell.angle_alpha   90.00
_cell.angle_beta   90.00
_cell.angle_gamma   90.00
#
_symmetry.space_group_name_H-M   'P 1'
#
loop_
_entity.id
_entity.type
_entity.pdbx_description
1 polymer ?
#
loop_
_entity_poly.entity_id
_entity_poly.type
_entity_poly.pdbx_seq_one_letter_code
_entity_poly.pdbx_strand_id
1 'polypeptide(L)' 'MFFEKHVFCCINKRPNSNPKGCCSLKDSEKLQTELKTKIKDLKLNKKIRINKSGCLDRCELGPIMVIYPDGIWY' A
#
# COMPACT_ATOMS: atom_id res chain seq x y z
N MET A 1 -17.88 12.30 2.23
CA MET A 1 -16.71 11.41 2.11
C MET A 1 -15.46 12.28 2.25
N PHE A 2 -14.56 12.02 3.22
CA PHE A 2 -13.46 12.96 3.56
C PHE A 2 -12.26 12.94 2.60
N PHE A 3 -12.09 11.86 1.82
CA PHE A 3 -11.01 11.73 0.84
C PHE A 3 -11.58 11.33 -0.53
N GLU A 4 -11.00 11.88 -1.59
CA GLU A 4 -11.33 11.54 -2.99
C GLU A 4 -10.78 10.15 -3.36
N LYS A 5 -9.60 9.78 -2.85
CA LYS A 5 -8.99 8.47 -3.07
C LYS A 5 -8.38 7.87 -1.81
N HIS A 6 -8.52 6.56 -1.68
CA HIS A 6 -7.85 5.74 -0.67
C HIS A 6 -6.88 4.78 -1.36
N VAL A 7 -5.60 4.90 -1.02
CA VAL A 7 -4.57 3.95 -1.44
C VAL A 7 -4.31 3.01 -0.28
N PHE A 8 -4.51 1.71 -0.45
CA PHE A 8 -4.19 0.69 0.54
C PHE A 8 -2.90 0.00 0.13
N CYS A 9 -1.84 0.19 0.90
CA CYS A 9 -0.55 -0.47 0.68
C CYS A 9 -0.44 -1.69 1.60
N CYS A 10 -0.29 -2.89 1.03
CA CYS A 10 -0.06 -4.09 1.80
C CYS A 10 1.30 -4.02 2.51
N ILE A 11 1.29 -3.97 3.83
CA ILE A 11 2.51 -4.01 4.67
C ILE A 11 2.60 -5.31 5.47
N ASN A 12 1.90 -6.35 5.01
CA ASN A 12 1.83 -7.60 5.74
C ASN A 12 3.21 -8.24 5.86
N LYS A 13 3.55 -8.66 7.08
CA LYS A 13 4.80 -9.37 7.41
C LYS A 13 4.49 -10.82 7.78
N ARG A 14 5.29 -11.74 7.26
CA ARG A 14 5.24 -13.18 7.55
C ARG A 14 6.64 -13.70 7.81
N PRO A 15 6.78 -14.86 8.47
CA PRO A 15 8.07 -15.55 8.57
C PRO A 15 8.64 -15.85 7.18
N ASN A 16 9.97 -15.81 7.05
CA ASN A 16 10.67 -16.09 5.79
C ASN A 16 10.42 -17.52 5.26
N SER A 17 9.99 -18.44 6.14
CA SER A 17 9.62 -19.81 5.77
C SER A 17 8.28 -19.92 5.03
N ASN A 18 7.49 -18.84 4.92
CA ASN A 18 6.21 -18.89 4.23
C ASN A 18 6.43 -18.95 2.70
N PRO A 19 5.95 -19.99 1.99
CA PRO A 19 6.21 -20.17 0.57
C PRO A 19 5.59 -19.06 -0.31
N LYS A 20 4.53 -18.39 0.16
CA LYS A 20 3.90 -17.28 -0.56
C LYS A 20 4.67 -15.96 -0.42
N GLY A 21 5.69 -15.91 0.45
CA GLY A 21 6.36 -14.67 0.84
C GLY A 21 5.38 -13.66 1.47
N CYS A 22 5.79 -12.39 1.49
CA CYS A 22 4.93 -11.28 1.92
C CYS A 22 5.45 -9.93 1.40
N CYS A 23 4.61 -8.90 1.45
CA CYS A 23 4.96 -7.58 0.90
C CYS A 23 6.03 -6.86 1.74
N SER A 24 6.10 -7.10 3.06
CA SER A 24 7.13 -6.45 3.89
C SER A 24 8.55 -6.87 3.50
N LEU A 25 8.74 -8.08 2.97
CA LEU A 25 10.04 -8.55 2.47
C LEU A 25 10.42 -7.96 1.11
N LYS A 26 9.51 -7.20 0.49
CA LYS A 26 9.67 -6.53 -0.80
C LYS A 26 9.65 -5.00 -0.64
N ASP A 27 10.05 -4.49 0.52
CA ASP A 27 10.12 -3.05 0.84
C ASP A 27 8.78 -2.30 0.84
N SER A 28 7.65 -2.99 1.08
CA SER A 28 6.34 -2.33 1.06
C SER A 28 6.15 -1.25 2.12
N GLU A 29 6.82 -1.35 3.28
CA GLU A 29 6.78 -0.31 4.31
C GLU A 29 7.50 0.97 3.87
N LYS A 30 8.61 0.81 3.16
CA LYS A 30 9.35 1.93 2.57
C LYS A 30 8.51 2.61 1.49
N LEU A 31 7.93 1.82 0.57
CA LEU A 31 7.01 2.30 -0.46
C LEU A 31 5.85 3.12 0.14
N GLN A 32 5.19 2.59 1.18
CA GLN A 32 4.08 3.27 1.84
C GLN A 32 4.51 4.60 2.47
N THR A 33 5.71 4.65 3.07
CA THR A 33 6.28 5.84 3.69
C THR A 33 6.61 6.90 2.63
N GLU A 34 7.26 6.51 1.55
CA GLU A 34 7.60 7.39 0.42
C GLU A 34 6.34 7.96 -0.25
N LEU A 35 5.32 7.13 -0.49
CA LEU A 35 4.03 7.60 -1.02
C LEU A 35 3.39 8.63 -0.10
N LYS A 36 3.40 8.38 1.21
CA LYS A 36 2.83 9.31 2.20
C LYS A 36 3.58 10.64 2.23
N THR A 37 4.90 10.63 2.12
CA THR A 37 5.72 11.85 2.01
C THR A 37 5.41 12.60 0.72
N LYS A 38 5.41 11.90 -0.42
CA LYS A 38 5.18 12.49 -1.75
C LYS A 38 3.81 13.16 -1.86
N ILE A 39 2.74 12.55 -1.35
CA ILE A 39 1.41 13.19 -1.37
C ILE A 39 1.33 14.41 -0.45
N LYS A 40 2.17 14.48 0.60
CA LYS A 40 2.25 15.64 1.49
C LYS A 40 2.98 16.78 0.80
N ASP A 41 4.10 16.49 0.13
CA ASP A 41 4.88 17.47 -0.63
C ASP A 41 4.06 18.07 -1.79
N LEU A 42 3.24 17.25 -2.43
CA LEU A 42 2.30 17.67 -3.47
C LEU A 42 1.03 18.35 -2.93
N LYS A 43 0.88 18.51 -1.60
CA LYS A 43 -0.30 19.07 -0.93
C LYS A 43 -1.61 18.33 -1.27
N LEU A 44 -1.51 17.05 -1.66
CA LEU A 44 -2.64 16.17 -1.98
C LEU A 44 -3.15 15.39 -0.77
N ASN A 45 -2.49 15.47 0.38
CA ASN A 45 -2.81 14.73 1.60
C ASN A 45 -4.16 15.08 2.25
N LYS A 46 -4.84 16.14 1.80
CA LYS A 46 -6.24 16.42 2.15
C LYS A 46 -7.25 15.68 1.27
N LYS A 47 -6.84 15.23 0.08
CA LYS A 47 -7.68 14.56 -0.93
C LYS A 47 -7.39 13.05 -1.03
N ILE A 48 -6.12 12.66 -0.86
CA ILE A 48 -5.66 11.29 -1.01
C ILE A 48 -5.15 10.80 0.34
N ARG A 49 -5.64 9.62 0.76
CA ARG A 49 -5.17 8.95 1.98
C ARG A 49 -4.36 7.71 1.62
N ILE A 50 -3.11 7.67 2.07
CA ILE A 50 -2.30 6.43 2.05
C ILE A 50 -2.55 5.66 3.35
N ASN A 51 -3.09 4.46 3.23
CA ASN A 51 -3.39 3.55 4.32
C ASN A 51 -2.43 2.36 4.30
N LYS A 52 -2.15 1.84 5.50
CA LYS A 52 -1.54 0.53 5.69
C LYS A 52 -2.64 -0.52 5.65
N SER A 53 -2.41 -1.64 4.98
CA SER A 53 -3.32 -2.79 4.98
C SER A 53 -2.59 -4.09 5.34
N GLY A 54 -3.37 -5.08 5.75
CA GLY A 54 -2.93 -6.47 5.80
C GLY A 54 -2.78 -7.08 4.40
N CYS A 55 -2.69 -8.41 4.35
CA CYS A 55 -2.59 -9.17 3.11
C CYS A 55 -3.76 -8.83 2.16
N LEU A 56 -3.46 -8.53 0.90
CA LEU A 56 -4.44 -8.33 -0.17
C LEU A 56 -4.48 -9.54 -1.15
N ASP A 57 -4.03 -10.70 -0.67
CA ASP A 57 -4.02 -12.00 -1.36
C ASP A 57 -3.29 -12.08 -2.71
N ARG A 58 -2.44 -11.10 -3.01
CA ARG A 58 -1.58 -11.06 -4.21
C ARG A 58 -0.09 -11.00 -3.85
N CYS A 59 0.35 -11.82 -2.89
CA CYS A 59 1.73 -11.77 -2.36
C CYS A 59 2.81 -11.99 -3.44
N GLU A 60 2.54 -12.85 -4.42
CA GLU A 60 3.44 -13.18 -5.53
C GLU A 60 3.78 -11.95 -6.38
N LEU A 61 2.80 -11.07 -6.60
CA LEU A 61 2.94 -9.82 -7.34
C LEU A 61 3.35 -8.63 -6.47
N GLY A 62 3.50 -8.82 -5.15
CA GLY A 62 3.79 -7.73 -4.25
C GLY A 62 5.11 -7.00 -4.56
N PRO A 63 5.31 -5.78 -4.03
CA PRO A 63 4.43 -5.04 -3.11
C PRO A 63 3.11 -4.64 -3.76
N ILE A 64 1.99 -5.02 -3.15
CA ILE A 64 0.67 -4.80 -3.73
C ILE A 64 -0.01 -3.60 -3.08
N MET A 65 -0.65 -2.76 -3.89
CA MET A 65 -1.56 -1.72 -3.45
C MET A 65 -2.83 -1.64 -4.30
N VAL A 66 -3.91 -1.15 -3.70
CA VAL A 66 -5.18 -0.92 -4.39
C VAL A 66 -5.67 0.51 -4.14
N ILE A 67 -6.20 1.15 -5.18
CA ILE A 67 -6.75 2.50 -5.14
C ILE A 67 -8.26 2.44 -5.24
N TYR A 68 -8.96 2.90 -4.21
CA TYR A 68 -10.41 3.10 -4.23
C TYR A 68 -10.78 4.59 -4.37
N PRO A 69 -11.89 4.93 -5.05
CA PRO A 69 -12.91 4.04 -5.62
C PRO A 69 -12.54 3.39 -6.96
N ASP A 70 -11.45 3.80 -7.60
CA ASP A 70 -11.09 3.40 -8.98
C ASP A 70 -10.91 1.88 -9.19
N GLY A 71 -10.64 1.12 -8.13
CA GLY A 71 -10.44 -0.34 -8.20
C GLY A 71 -9.14 -0.73 -8.91
N ILE A 72 -8.18 0.18 -9.03
CA ILE A 72 -6.91 -0.04 -9.73
C ILE A 72 -5.92 -0.72 -8.78
N TRP A 73 -5.26 -1.78 -9.27
CA TRP A 73 -4.27 -2.56 -8.54
C TRP A 73 -2.88 -2.34 -9.14
N TYR A 74 -1.89 -2.20 -8.26
CA TYR A 74 -0.46 -2.16 -8.58
C TYR A 74 0.28 -3.15 -7.69
#